data_AF-A0A5P8WJC2-F1
#
_entry.id   AF-A0A5P8WJC2-F1
#
_cell.length_a   1.000
_cell.length_b   1.000
_cell.length_c   1.000
_cell.angle_alpha   90.00
_cell.angle_beta   90.00
_cell.angle_gamma   90.00
#
_symmetry.space_group_name_H-M   'P 1'
#
loop_
_entity.id
_entity.type
_entity.pdbx_description
1 polymer ?
#
loop_
_entity_poly.entity_id
_entity_poly.type
_entity_poly.pdbx_seq_one_letter_code
_entity_poly.pdbx_strand_id
1 'polypeptide(L)' 'MMQISITDDLKKRFHAACALRGLKMSHVVVEMIELWLTANEVQSYSQR' A
#
# COMPACT_ATOMS: atom_id res chain seq x y z
N MET A 1 5.76 -8.47 13.01
CA MET A 1 6.38 -7.79 11.84
C MET A 1 5.80 -8.43 10.59
N MET A 2 5.09 -7.66 9.76
CA MET A 2 4.54 -8.17 8.49
C MET A 2 5.66 -8.24 7.45
N GLN A 3 5.79 -9.39 6.77
CA GLN A 3 6.76 -9.59 5.70
C GLN A 3 5.99 -9.75 4.38
N ILE A 4 6.17 -8.79 3.47
CA ILE A 4 5.62 -8.86 2.11
C ILE A 4 6.78 -9.17 1.17
N SER A 5 6.65 -10.26 0.41
CA SER A 5 7.59 -10.57 -0.66
C SER A 5 7.15 -9.83 -1.93
N ILE A 6 8.04 -9.00 -2.47
CA ILE A 6 7.87 -8.32 -3.76
C ILE A 6 9.17 -8.47 -4.56
N THR A 7 9.07 -8.39 -5.89
CA THR A 7 10.25 -8.43 -6.75
C THR A 7 11.15 -7.22 -6.53
N ASP A 8 12.46 -7.40 -6.72
CA ASP A 8 13.44 -6.31 -6.54
C ASP A 8 13.18 -5.13 -7.49
N ASP A 9 12.73 -5.40 -8.72
CA ASP A 9 12.36 -4.34 -9.67
C ASP A 9 11.22 -3.48 -9.12
N LEU A 10 10.15 -4.13 -8.63
CA LEU A 10 9.01 -3.44 -8.06
C LEU A 10 9.41 -2.63 -6.83
N LYS A 11 10.24 -3.20 -5.95
CA LYS A 11 10.77 -2.51 -4.77
C LYS A 11 11.57 -1.27 -5.14
N LYS A 12 12.44 -1.35 -6.14
CA LYS A 12 13.26 -0.22 -6.62
C LYS A 12 12.40 0.90 -7.19
N ARG A 13 11.43 0.56 -8.05
CA ARG A 13 10.51 1.54 -8.65
C ARG A 13 9.65 2.22 -7.59
N PHE A 14 9.14 1.44 -6.63
CA PHE A 14 8.36 1.99 -5.52
C PHE A 14 9.19 2.89 -4.62
N HIS A 15 10.41 2.47 -4.26
CA HIS A 15 11.34 3.29 -3.48
C HIS A 15 11.67 4.61 -4.19
N ALA A 16 11.98 4.57 -5.48
CA ALA A 16 12.27 5.77 -6.27
C ALA A 16 11.09 6.74 -6.27
N ALA A 17 9.87 6.25 -6.48
CA ALA A 17 8.66 7.06 -6.44
C ALA A 17 8.41 7.68 -5.05
N CYS A 18 8.63 6.92 -3.98
CA CYS A 18 8.52 7.43 -2.60
C CYS A 18 9.57 8.53 -2.33
N ALA A 19 10.82 8.30 -2.75
CA ALA A 19 11.92 9.24 -2.56
C ALA A 19 11.68 10.57 -3.29
N LEU A 20 11.18 10.53 -4.52
CA LEU A 20 10.81 11.73 -5.29
C LEU A 20 9.72 12.57 -4.60
N ARG A 21 8.89 11.96 -3.77
CA ARG A 21 7.83 12.61 -3.00
C ARG A 21 8.25 12.95 -1.56
N GLY A 22 9.47 12.60 -1.15
CA GLY A 22 9.94 12.77 0.23
C GLY A 22 9.25 11.87 1.25
N LEU A 23 8.67 10.74 0.82
CA LEU A 23 7.88 9.84 1.67
C LEU A 23 8.65 8.56 2.02
N LYS A 24 8.38 8.01 3.20
CA LYS A 24 8.86 6.67 3.59
C LYS A 24 7.97 5.60 2.94
N MET A 25 8.59 4.54 2.40
CA MET A 25 7.88 3.39 1.83
C MET A 25 6.82 2.82 2.79
N SER A 26 7.13 2.75 4.09
CA SER A 26 6.21 2.21 5.10
C SER A 26 4.93 3.04 5.22
N HIS A 27 5.00 4.37 5.14
CA HIS A 27 3.81 5.22 5.21
C HIS A 27 2.91 4.99 4.01
N VAL A 28 3.50 4.92 2.81
CA VAL A 28 2.75 4.70 1.58
C VAL A 28 2.10 3.32 1.57
N VAL A 29 2.79 2.28 2.06
CA VAL A 29 2.20 0.93 2.18
C VAL A 29 1.02 0.92 3.15
N VAL A 30 1.12 1.59 4.31
CA VAL A 30 0.02 1.68 5.28
C VAL A 30 -1.19 2.38 4.64
N GLU A 31 -0.97 3.52 3.99
CA GLU A 31 -2.03 4.27 3.31
C GLU A 31 -2.71 3.43 2.20
N MET A 32 -1.92 2.71 1.39
CA MET A 32 -2.46 1.81 0.37
C MET A 32 -3.32 0.69 0.97
N ILE A 33 -2.93 0.14 2.13
CA ILE A 33 -3.71 -0.88 2.84
C ILE A 33 -5.02 -0.28 3.36
N GLU A 34 -4.99 0.90 3.99
CA GLU A 34 -6.19 1.57 4.50
C GLU A 34 -7.18 1.93 3.39
N LEU A 35 -6.69 2.45 2.26
CA LEU A 35 -7.51 2.73 1.08
C LEU A 35 -8.12 1.46 0.50
N TRP A 36 -7.33 0.38 0.41
CA TRP A 36 -7.82 -0.91 -0.05
C TRP A 36 -8.92 -1.45 0.87
N LEU A 37 -8.70 -1.42 2.19
CA LEU A 37 -9.71 -1.86 3.16
C LEU A 37 -10.98 -1.01 3.05
N THR A 38 -10.87 0.32 3.04
CA THR A 38 -12.03 1.22 2.90
C THR A 38 -12.86 0.92 1.65
N ALA A 39 -12.19 0.73 0.50
CA ALA A 39 -12.88 0.45 -0.76
C ALA A 39 -13.64 -0.90 -0.74
N ASN A 40 -13.17 -1.88 0.04
CA ASN A 40 -13.74 -3.23 0.08
C ASN A 40 -14.65 -3.47 1.30
N GLU A 41 -14.51 -2.70 2.38
CA GLU A 41 -15.42 -2.72 3.53
C GLU A 41 -16.77 -2.09 3.17
N VAL A 42 -16.79 -1.05 2.32
CA VAL A 42 -18.04 -0.48 1.77
C VAL A 42 -18.83 -1.52 0.97
N GLN A 43 -18.17 -2.46 0.30
CA GLN A 43 -18.85 -3.56 -0.41
C GLN A 43 -19.46 -4.60 0.55
N SER A 44 -18.96 -4.70 1.78
CA SER A 44 -19.43 -5.69 2.77
C SER A 44 -20.71 -5.26 3.50
N TYR A 45 -21.02 -3.96 3.53
CA TYR A 45 -22.26 -3.44 4.11
C TYR A 45 -23.45 -3.45 3.15
N SER A 46 -23.23 -3.58 1.84
CA SER A 46 -24.31 -3.63 0.83
C SER A 46 -24.83 -5.05 0.56
N GLN A 47 -24.32 -6.06 1.28
CA GLN A 47 -24.75 -7.46 1.17
C GLN A 47 -25.33 -8.06 2.46
N ARG A 48 -25.73 -7.23 3.44
CA ARG A 48 -26.47 -7.68 4.62
C ARG A 48 -27.87 -7.07 4.68
#